data_AF-A0A2V4E4U4-F1
#
_entry.id   AF-A0A2V4E4U4-F1
#
_cell.length_a   1.000
_cell.length_b   1.000
_cell.length_c   1.000
_cell.angle_alpha   90.00
_cell.angle_beta   90.00
_cell.angle_gamma   90.00
#
_symmetry.space_group_name_H-M   'P 1'
#
loop_
_entity.id
_entity.type
_entity.pdbx_description
1 polymer ?
#
loop_
_entity_poly.entity_id
_entity_poly.type
_entity_poly.pdbx_seq_one_letter_code
_entity_poly.pdbx_strand_id
1 'polypeptide(L)'
;MSTYKIPDCEGNLLNIIEEVSPLEWRRYNQRYPQIRVNNQLEIKDCSNVPPYVAFRFENESEEIINKLKLLIRNYSGFIKWELHEHKRENLPGTNWVIRPFRITEIAPLAGDKGLLPEEYFSEYEPEFGSLAFDDLNNLTKYIANNL
;
A
#
# COMPACT_ATOMS: atom_id res chain seq x y z
N MET A 1 9.48 -19.32 6.05
CA MET A 1 8.37 -20.14 5.48
C MET A 1 8.42 -20.01 3.95
N SER A 2 7.93 -21.00 3.20
CA SER A 2 7.89 -20.94 1.73
C SER A 2 7.00 -19.79 1.27
N THR A 3 7.56 -18.67 0.83
CA THR A 3 6.76 -17.52 0.38
C THR A 3 6.59 -17.59 -1.12
N TYR A 4 5.38 -17.95 -1.56
CA TYR A 4 5.01 -17.83 -2.96
C TYR A 4 5.16 -16.37 -3.38
N LYS A 5 5.92 -16.10 -4.44
CA LYS A 5 6.00 -14.75 -5.01
C LYS A 5 4.60 -14.31 -5.40
N ILE A 6 4.23 -13.09 -5.02
CA ILE A 6 2.97 -12.49 -5.43
C ILE A 6 3.06 -12.23 -6.95
N PRO A 7 2.15 -12.79 -7.77
CA PRO A 7 2.20 -12.64 -9.22
C PRO A 7 1.67 -11.28 -9.68
N ASP A 8 0.81 -10.65 -8.89
CA ASP A 8 0.17 -9.37 -9.18
C ASP A 8 1.16 -8.21 -9.09
N CYS A 9 1.08 -7.29 -10.05
CA CYS A 9 2.00 -6.15 -10.12
C CYS A 9 1.91 -5.26 -8.86
N GLU A 10 0.69 -5.09 -8.33
CA GLU A 10 0.41 -4.29 -7.15
C GLU A 10 1.03 -4.87 -5.87
N GLY A 11 1.26 -6.19 -5.83
CA GLY A 11 1.91 -6.85 -4.71
C GLY A 11 3.43 -7.01 -4.88
N ASN A 12 4.01 -6.61 -6.01
CA ASN A 12 5.41 -6.88 -6.31
C ASN A 12 6.38 -6.16 -5.37
N LEU A 13 5.99 -4.99 -4.84
CA LEU A 13 6.75 -4.29 -3.80
C LEU A 13 6.96 -5.14 -2.55
N LEU A 14 6.00 -5.99 -2.18
CA LEU A 14 6.14 -6.90 -1.04
C LEU A 14 7.17 -7.99 -1.30
N ASN A 15 7.27 -8.47 -2.55
CA ASN A 15 8.31 -9.44 -2.91
C ASN A 15 9.71 -8.83 -2.72
N ILE A 16 9.91 -7.58 -3.15
CA ILE A 16 11.18 -6.86 -2.99
C ILE A 16 11.50 -6.64 -1.50
N ILE A 17 10.53 -6.20 -0.70
CA ILE A 17 10.74 -5.98 0.73
C ILE A 17 11.07 -7.29 1.45
N GLU A 18 10.40 -8.39 1.09
CA GLU A 18 10.64 -9.72 1.65
C GLU A 18 12.03 -10.28 1.31
N GLU A 19 12.59 -9.93 0.14
CA GLU A 19 13.96 -10.28 -0.25
C GLU A 19 15.01 -9.61 0.66
N VAL A 20 14.70 -8.46 1.27
CA VAL A 20 15.59 -7.75 2.21
C VAL A 20 15.48 -8.30 3.62
N SER A 21 14.26 -8.56 4.10
CA SER A 21 14.02 -9.16 5.41
C SER A 21 12.70 -9.93 5.43
N PRO A 22 12.64 -11.12 6.07
CA PRO A 22 11.44 -11.95 6.13
C PRO A 22 10.20 -11.21 6.65
N LEU A 23 9.08 -11.38 5.96
CA LEU A 23 7.78 -10.84 6.34
C LEU A 23 6.96 -11.89 7.10
N GLU A 24 6.53 -11.56 8.31
CA GLU A 24 5.57 -12.36 9.09
C GLU A 24 4.17 -12.26 8.48
N TRP A 25 3.84 -11.09 7.93
CA TRP A 25 2.54 -10.79 7.39
C TRP A 25 2.65 -9.74 6.29
N ARG A 26 1.78 -9.86 5.28
CA ARG A 26 1.71 -8.93 4.16
C ARG A 26 0.32 -8.88 3.55
N ARG A 27 -0.05 -7.73 2.99
CA ARG A 27 -1.33 -7.46 2.32
C ARG A 27 -1.18 -6.33 1.32
N TYR A 28 -1.97 -6.35 0.27
CA TYR A 28 -2.12 -5.27 -0.69
C TYR A 28 -3.56 -5.30 -1.24
N ASN A 29 -3.99 -4.23 -1.91
CA ASN A 29 -5.22 -4.25 -2.71
C ASN A 29 -4.90 -4.27 -4.20
N GLN A 30 -5.75 -4.94 -4.96
CA GLN A 30 -5.69 -4.97 -6.42
C GLN A 30 -6.64 -3.92 -6.99
N ARG A 31 -6.33 -3.45 -8.20
CA ARG A 31 -7.24 -2.60 -8.96
C ARG A 31 -8.47 -3.36 -9.45
N TYR A 32 -8.27 -4.62 -9.85
CA TYR A 32 -9.32 -5.50 -10.38
C TYR A 32 -9.38 -6.85 -9.65
N PRO A 33 -9.70 -6.88 -8.35
CA PRO A 33 -9.75 -8.13 -7.59
C PRO A 33 -10.89 -9.03 -8.08
N GLN A 34 -10.64 -10.34 -8.07
CA GLN A 34 -11.70 -11.34 -8.19
C GLN A 34 -12.43 -11.47 -6.86
N ILE A 35 -13.72 -11.18 -6.84
CA ILE A 35 -14.59 -11.30 -5.68
C ILE A 35 -15.65 -12.37 -5.90
N ARG A 36 -16.14 -12.96 -4.81
CA ARG A 36 -17.24 -13.92 -4.88
C ARG A 36 -18.54 -13.25 -4.49
N VAL A 37 -19.46 -13.15 -5.45
CA VAL A 37 -20.81 -12.59 -5.25
C VAL A 37 -21.81 -13.66 -5.62
N ASN A 38 -22.72 -14.01 -4.71
CA ASN A 38 -23.77 -15.02 -4.95
C ASN A 38 -23.26 -16.34 -5.57
N ASN A 39 -22.13 -16.83 -5.06
CA ASN A 39 -21.45 -18.05 -5.53
C ASN A 39 -20.85 -17.98 -6.96
N GLN A 40 -20.84 -16.80 -7.59
CA GLN A 40 -20.16 -16.50 -8.86
C GLN A 40 -18.88 -15.70 -8.62
N LEU A 41 -17.89 -15.90 -9.48
CA LEU A 41 -16.67 -15.10 -9.50
C LEU A 41 -16.89 -13.89 -10.41
N GLU A 42 -16.71 -12.69 -9.85
CA GLU A 42 -16.85 -11.42 -10.53
C GLU A 42 -15.55 -10.62 -10.38
N ILE A 43 -15.23 -9.81 -11.39
CA ILE A 43 -14.14 -8.84 -11.30
C ILE A 43 -14.76 -7.53 -10.82
N LYS A 44 -14.30 -7.04 -9.67
CA LYS A 44 -14.70 -5.72 -9.17
C LYS A 44 -13.71 -4.67 -9.64
N ASP A 45 -14.20 -3.56 -10.15
CA ASP A 45 -13.37 -2.38 -10.40
C ASP A 45 -13.20 -1.57 -9.10
N CYS A 46 -11.95 -1.44 -8.65
CA CYS A 46 -11.54 -0.65 -7.49
C CYS A 46 -10.64 0.54 -7.91
N SER A 47 -10.66 0.95 -9.18
CA SER A 47 -9.87 2.06 -9.73
C SER A 47 -10.11 3.41 -9.05
N ASN A 48 -11.22 3.55 -8.33
CA ASN A 48 -11.60 4.73 -7.56
C ASN A 48 -11.04 4.74 -6.13
N VAL A 49 -10.42 3.64 -5.68
CA VAL A 49 -9.81 3.53 -4.35
C VAL A 49 -8.30 3.49 -4.50
N PRO A 50 -7.54 4.33 -3.76
CA PRO A 50 -6.08 4.32 -3.87
C PRO A 50 -5.47 2.97 -3.46
N PRO A 51 -4.34 2.57 -4.07
CA PRO A 51 -3.60 1.40 -3.64
C PRO A 51 -2.93 1.59 -2.28
N TYR A 52 -2.66 0.48 -1.61
CA TYR A 52 -1.74 0.38 -0.49
C TYR A 52 -1.00 -0.96 -0.52
N VAL A 53 0.16 -0.95 0.12
CA VAL A 53 0.94 -2.14 0.42
C VAL A 53 1.23 -2.15 1.91
N ALA A 54 0.85 -3.21 2.61
CA ALA A 54 1.01 -3.34 4.05
C ALA A 54 1.82 -4.59 4.41
N PHE A 55 2.70 -4.48 5.39
CA PHE A 55 3.56 -5.58 5.81
C PHE A 55 3.97 -5.49 7.27
N ARG A 56 4.46 -6.60 7.80
CA ARG A 56 5.10 -6.71 9.11
C ARG A 56 6.29 -7.65 8.99
N PHE A 57 7.45 -7.22 9.47
CA PHE A 57 8.65 -8.04 9.51
C PHE A 57 8.54 -9.11 10.61
N GLU A 58 9.14 -10.28 10.40
CA GLU A 58 9.34 -11.26 11.47
C GLU A 58 10.26 -10.70 12.56
N ASN A 59 11.33 -10.01 12.14
CA ASN A 59 12.26 -9.30 13.00
C ASN A 59 12.48 -7.90 12.44
N GLU A 60 11.97 -6.88 13.14
CA GLU A 60 12.08 -5.49 12.69
C GLU A 60 13.52 -4.98 12.85
N SER A 61 14.03 -4.34 11.80
CA SER A 61 15.32 -3.64 11.80
C SER A 61 15.09 -2.16 11.58
N GLU A 62 15.51 -1.33 12.52
CA GLU A 62 15.40 0.12 12.43
C GLU A 62 16.16 0.67 11.21
N GLU A 63 17.28 0.04 10.85
CA GLU A 63 18.06 0.40 9.66
C GLU A 63 17.25 0.23 8.37
N ILE A 64 16.59 -0.92 8.21
CA ILE A 64 15.77 -1.21 7.02
C ILE A 64 14.57 -0.24 6.97
N ILE A 65 13.91 -0.01 8.09
CA ILE A 65 12.78 0.93 8.18
C ILE A 65 13.22 2.35 7.81
N ASN A 66 14.34 2.82 8.34
CA ASN A 66 14.86 4.16 8.03
C ASN A 66 15.26 4.28 6.56
N LYS A 67 15.84 3.22 5.97
CA LYS A 67 16.16 3.17 4.53
C LYS A 67 14.88 3.25 3.69
N LEU A 68 13.85 2.46 4.01
CA LEU A 68 12.55 2.50 3.33
C LEU A 68 11.89 3.89 3.44
N LYS A 69 11.88 4.50 4.64
CA LYS A 69 11.37 5.86 4.84
C LYS A 69 12.09 6.87 3.95
N LEU A 70 13.42 6.78 3.87
CA LEU A 70 14.23 7.68 3.05
C LEU A 70 13.92 7.52 1.56
N LEU A 71 13.88 6.28 1.06
CA LEU A 71 13.58 6.00 -0.34
C LEU A 71 12.18 6.48 -0.73
N ILE A 72 11.16 6.13 0.05
CA ILE A 72 9.78 6.54 -0.20
C ILE A 72 9.66 8.07 -0.19
N ARG A 73 10.34 8.76 0.74
CA ARG A 73 10.34 10.23 0.80
C ARG A 73 11.04 10.89 -0.39
N ASN A 74 12.10 10.26 -0.92
CA ASN A 74 12.90 10.81 -2.02
C ASN A 74 12.35 10.46 -3.40
N TYR A 75 11.40 9.52 -3.48
CA TYR A 75 10.72 9.18 -4.72
C TYR A 75 9.96 10.39 -5.27
N SER A 76 10.20 10.72 -6.54
CA SER A 76 9.67 11.90 -7.24
C SER A 76 8.78 11.50 -8.42
N GLY A 77 7.87 10.54 -8.18
CA GLY A 77 6.86 10.11 -9.14
C GLY A 77 5.70 11.08 -9.32
N PHE A 78 4.60 10.57 -9.86
CA PHE A 78 3.40 11.36 -10.11
C PHE A 78 2.71 11.82 -8.82
N ILE A 79 2.79 11.02 -7.76
CA ILE A 79 2.22 11.34 -6.45
C ILE A 79 3.24 11.15 -5.33
N LYS A 80 2.96 11.76 -4.19
CA LYS A 80 3.75 11.55 -2.97
C LYS A 80 3.29 10.28 -2.27
N TRP A 81 4.25 9.52 -1.77
CA TRP A 81 4.03 8.30 -0.99
C TRP A 81 4.54 8.49 0.44
N GLU A 82 3.99 7.72 1.37
CA GLU A 82 4.46 7.66 2.75
C GLU A 82 4.58 6.22 3.24
N LEU A 83 5.46 6.02 4.23
CA LEU A 83 5.48 4.81 5.05
C LEU A 83 4.82 5.13 6.39
N HIS A 84 3.57 4.73 6.53
CA HIS A 84 2.77 4.96 7.73
C HIS A 84 2.96 3.84 8.75
N GLU A 85 3.20 4.21 10.00
CA GLU A 85 3.32 3.29 11.12
C GLU A 85 1.93 3.00 11.71
N HIS A 86 1.53 1.73 11.75
CA HIS A 86 0.31 1.28 12.39
C HIS A 86 0.63 0.30 13.52
N LYS A 87 0.69 0.82 14.75
CA LYS A 87 0.90 0.01 15.96
C LYS A 87 -0.31 -0.88 16.21
N ARG A 88 -0.06 -2.15 16.49
CA ARG A 88 -1.13 -3.09 16.83
C ARG A 88 -1.44 -2.97 18.31
N GLU A 89 -2.64 -2.49 18.63
CA GLU A 89 -3.08 -2.40 20.02
C GLU A 89 -3.06 -3.78 20.67
N ASN A 90 -2.36 -3.89 21.80
CA ASN A 90 -2.25 -5.12 22.60
C ASN A 90 -1.65 -6.34 21.88
N LEU A 91 -0.97 -6.16 20.74
CA LEU A 91 -0.32 -7.24 19.99
C LEU A 91 1.12 -6.86 19.61
N PRO A 92 2.06 -7.82 19.54
CA PRO A 92 3.44 -7.52 19.18
C PRO A 92 3.59 -7.16 17.70
N GLY A 93 4.67 -6.41 17.42
CA GLY A 93 5.07 -6.00 16.09
C GLY A 93 4.28 -4.82 15.52
N THR A 94 4.80 -4.27 14.43
CA THR A 94 4.29 -3.07 13.78
C THR A 94 3.78 -3.42 12.39
N ASN A 95 2.58 -2.96 12.04
CA ASN A 95 2.15 -3.00 10.66
C ASN A 95 2.63 -1.71 9.99
N TRP A 96 3.42 -1.85 8.93
CA TRP A 96 3.83 -0.74 8.10
C TRP A 96 2.93 -0.68 6.87
N VAL A 97 2.53 0.53 6.47
CA VAL A 97 1.66 0.74 5.31
C VAL A 97 2.31 1.76 4.38
N ILE A 98 2.66 1.32 3.18
CA ILE A 98 3.03 2.18 2.06
C ILE A 98 1.75 2.57 1.34
N ARG A 99 1.47 3.87 1.31
CA ARG A 99 0.24 4.40 0.68
C ARG A 99 0.46 5.82 0.15
N PRO A 100 -0.42 6.32 -0.72
CA PRO A 100 -0.41 7.71 -1.13
C PRO A 100 -0.49 8.66 0.07
N PHE A 101 0.42 9.64 0.13
CA PHE A 101 0.41 10.68 1.18
C PHE A 101 -0.88 11.50 1.16
N ARG A 102 -1.53 11.60 0.00
CA ARG A 102 -2.83 12.26 -0.17
C ARG A 102 -3.89 11.73 0.80
N ILE A 103 -3.84 10.44 1.17
CA ILE A 103 -4.74 9.85 2.19
C ILE A 103 -4.63 10.59 3.53
N THR A 104 -3.41 10.91 3.96
CA THR A 104 -3.17 11.68 5.19
C THR A 104 -3.65 13.12 5.04
N GLU A 105 -3.47 13.74 3.88
CA GLU A 105 -3.92 15.11 3.62
C GLU A 105 -5.44 15.24 3.65
N ILE A 106 -6.17 14.25 3.12
CA ILE A 106 -7.64 14.32 3.02
C ILE A 106 -8.35 13.75 4.25
N ALA A 107 -7.66 13.06 5.16
CA ALA A 107 -8.30 12.43 6.31
C ALA A 107 -9.13 13.41 7.17
N PRO A 108 -8.66 14.64 7.48
CA PRO A 108 -9.49 15.63 8.18
C PRO A 108 -10.73 16.04 7.38
N LEU A 109 -10.57 16.29 6.07
CA LEU A 109 -11.66 16.71 5.18
C LEU A 109 -12.73 15.62 5.01
N ALA A 110 -12.31 14.36 4.92
CA ALA A 110 -13.21 13.21 4.92
C ALA A 110 -13.94 13.09 6.26
N GLY A 111 -13.21 13.24 7.38
CA GLY A 111 -13.78 13.24 8.73
C GLY A 111 -14.84 14.30 8.95
N ASP A 112 -14.63 15.53 8.47
CA ASP A 112 -15.61 16.64 8.53
C ASP A 112 -16.92 16.31 7.77
N LYS A 113 -16.86 15.39 6.82
CA LYS A 113 -18.01 14.89 6.04
C LYS A 113 -18.58 13.58 6.60
N GLY A 114 -18.01 13.02 7.66
CA GLY A 114 -18.39 11.71 8.19
C GLY A 114 -18.01 10.54 7.28
N LEU A 115 -17.01 10.73 6.42
CA LEU A 115 -16.52 9.75 5.45
C LEU A 115 -15.17 9.17 5.87
N LEU A 116 -14.90 7.95 5.44
CA LEU A 116 -13.55 7.40 5.37
C LEU A 116 -12.77 8.04 4.20
N PRO A 117 -11.43 8.09 4.28
CA PRO A 117 -10.59 8.54 3.17
C PRO A 117 -10.93 7.90 1.82
N GLU A 118 -11.15 6.59 1.81
CA GLU A 118 -11.47 5.81 0.60
C GLU A 118 -12.82 6.20 0.01
N GLU A 119 -13.81 6.50 0.85
CA GLU A 119 -15.13 6.98 0.44
C GLU A 119 -15.01 8.40 -0.15
N TYR A 120 -14.18 9.25 0.46
CA TYR A 120 -13.90 10.59 -0.08
C TYR A 120 -13.28 10.52 -1.48
N PHE A 121 -12.28 9.66 -1.71
CA PHE A 121 -11.71 9.51 -3.06
C PHE A 121 -12.76 9.01 -4.05
N SER A 122 -13.56 8.02 -3.67
CA SER A 122 -14.60 7.49 -4.56
C SER A 122 -15.63 8.55 -4.95
N GLU A 123 -15.98 9.48 -4.07
CA GLU A 123 -16.98 10.50 -4.33
C GLU A 123 -16.44 11.77 -5.00
N TYR A 124 -15.26 12.25 -4.57
CA TYR A 124 -14.77 13.59 -4.91
C TYR A 124 -13.52 13.59 -5.80
N GLU A 125 -12.71 12.53 -5.75
CA GLU A 125 -11.45 12.41 -6.50
C GLU A 125 -11.30 11.01 -7.14
N PRO A 126 -12.29 10.49 -7.91
CA PRO A 126 -12.31 9.07 -8.32
C PRO A 126 -11.20 8.68 -9.29
N GLU A 127 -10.61 9.64 -9.99
CA GLU A 127 -9.49 9.40 -10.91
C GLU A 127 -8.15 9.18 -10.16
N PHE A 128 -8.07 9.59 -8.88
CA PHE A 128 -6.84 9.52 -8.10
C PHE A 128 -6.37 8.08 -7.88
N GLY A 129 -7.29 7.14 -7.65
CA GLY A 129 -6.96 5.73 -7.46
C GLY A 129 -6.22 5.13 -8.67
N SER A 130 -6.71 5.41 -9.88
CA SER A 130 -6.11 4.94 -11.13
C SER A 130 -4.69 5.48 -11.31
N LEU A 131 -4.51 6.79 -11.09
CA LEU A 131 -3.20 7.44 -11.15
C LEU A 131 -2.22 6.83 -10.13
N ALA A 132 -2.72 6.55 -8.92
CA ALA A 132 -1.91 5.99 -7.85
C ALA A 132 -1.52 4.51 -8.11
N PHE A 133 -2.39 3.71 -8.72
CA PHE A 133 -2.03 2.34 -9.16
C PHE A 133 -0.92 2.37 -10.21
N ASP A 134 -0.98 3.30 -11.17
CA ASP A 134 0.05 3.43 -12.19
C ASP A 134 1.39 3.88 -11.57
N ASP A 135 1.34 4.84 -10.64
CA ASP A 135 2.54 5.33 -9.95
C ASP A 135 3.13 4.30 -8.97
N LEU A 136 2.33 3.39 -8.39
CA LEU A 136 2.83 2.30 -7.54
C LEU A 136 3.83 1.42 -8.27
N ASN A 137 3.59 1.14 -9.55
CA ASN A 137 4.52 0.37 -10.38
C ASN A 137 5.87 1.09 -10.55
N ASN A 138 5.85 2.42 -10.66
CA ASN A 138 7.06 3.23 -10.76
C ASN A 138 7.78 3.34 -9.41
N LEU A 139 7.06 3.51 -8.30
CA LEU A 139 7.61 3.44 -6.95
C LEU A 139 8.28 2.08 -6.72
N THR A 140 7.63 0.99 -7.13
CA THR A 140 8.15 -0.38 -6.99
C THR A 140 9.50 -0.53 -7.69
N LYS A 141 9.61 -0.06 -8.94
CA LYS A 141 10.87 -0.06 -9.70
C LYS A 141 11.94 0.81 -9.03
N TYR A 142 11.55 1.98 -8.55
CA TYR A 142 12.47 2.88 -7.85
C TYR A 142 13.04 2.22 -6.59
N ILE A 143 12.19 1.63 -5.75
CA ILE A 143 12.64 0.93 -4.53
C ILE A 143 13.53 -0.26 -4.91
N ALA A 144 13.15 -1.09 -5.89
CA ALA A 144 13.96 -2.22 -6.35
C ALA A 144 15.39 -1.83 -6.76
N ASN A 145 15.57 -0.64 -7.33
CA ASN A 145 16.88 -0.16 -7.81
C ASN A 145 17.72 0.53 -6.72
N ASN A 146 17.15 0.84 -5.54
CA ASN A 146 17.80 1.66 -4.51
C ASN A 146 17.76 1.07 -3.10
N LEU A 147 16.99 -0.01 -2.88
CA LEU A 147 16.90 -0.74 -1.62
C LEU A 147 18.00 -1.80 -1.52
#